data_AF-A0A183BZK5-F1
#
_entry.id   AF-A0A183BZK5-F1
#
_cell.length_a   1.000
_cell.length_b   1.000
_cell.length_c   1.000
_cell.angle_alpha   90.00
_cell.angle_beta   90.00
_cell.angle_gamma   90.00
#
_symmetry.space_group_name_H-M   'P 1'
#
loop_
_entity.id
_entity.type
_entity.pdbx_description
1 polymer ?
#
loop_
_entity_poly.entity_id
_entity_poly.type
_entity_poly.pdbx_seq_one_letter_code
_entity_poly.pdbx_strand_id
1 'polypeptide(L)'
;MTTVFRSAALPYSILVILATIELCHGLDKSKAVGPCLKGGQCPPAHFCAGDNECYPKKAAGKKFARRDVPQKDNIGPCVNGLCPKGYECRDDACFKVKAPPGSPKSLGPCVNNKCPDGYSCDQSEYKCFAH
;
A
#
# COMPACT_ATOMS: atom_id res chain seq x y z
N MET A 1 11.27 32.26 -3.19
CA MET A 1 12.08 33.42 -2.76
C MET A 1 13.54 33.02 -2.82
N THR A 2 14.20 33.39 -3.90
CA THR A 2 15.63 33.18 -4.17
C THR A 2 16.42 34.26 -3.43
N THR A 3 17.09 33.89 -2.33
CA THR A 3 17.92 34.83 -1.57
C THR A 3 19.33 34.86 -2.18
N VAL A 4 19.70 36.05 -2.66
CA VAL A 4 20.97 36.38 -3.30
C VAL A 4 22.11 36.22 -2.28
N PHE A 5 23.02 35.25 -2.50
CA PHE A 5 24.27 35.13 -1.76
C PHE A 5 25.21 36.26 -2.18
N ARG A 6 25.19 37.37 -1.45
CA ARG A 6 26.26 38.38 -1.52
C ARG A 6 27.52 37.77 -0.91
N SER A 7 28.61 37.87 -1.66
CA SER A 7 29.96 37.43 -1.35
C SER A 7 30.46 38.01 -0.03
N ALA A 8 30.24 37.30 1.07
CA ALA A 8 30.96 37.51 2.32
C ALA A 8 31.84 36.29 2.52
N ALA A 9 33.16 36.50 2.50
CA ALA A 9 34.16 35.50 2.86
C ALA A 9 34.00 35.16 4.35
N LEU A 10 33.07 34.25 4.66
CA LEU A 10 32.90 33.71 5.99
C LEU A 10 34.17 32.90 6.33
N PRO A 11 34.72 33.04 7.56
CA PRO A 11 35.89 32.28 7.98
C PRO A 11 35.63 30.79 7.79
N TYR A 12 36.67 30.05 7.38
CA TYR A 12 36.60 28.63 7.02
C TYR A 12 35.88 27.79 8.10
N SER A 13 36.03 28.18 9.36
CA SER A 13 35.35 27.60 10.51
C SER A 13 33.81 27.73 10.46
N ILE A 14 33.26 28.85 9.99
CA ILE A 14 31.80 29.05 9.84
C ILE A 14 31.27 28.30 8.61
N LEU A 15 32.09 28.20 7.54
CA LEU A 15 31.74 27.43 6.34
C LEU A 15 31.59 25.92 6.66
N VAL A 16 32.46 25.38 7.52
CA VAL A 16 32.38 23.99 8.00
C VAL A 16 31.12 23.77 8.84
N ILE A 17 30.77 24.71 9.72
CA ILE A 17 29.55 24.60 10.55
C ILE A 17 28.29 24.56 9.68
N LEU A 18 28.17 25.43 8.67
CA LEU A 18 27.02 25.43 7.76
C LEU A 18 26.96 24.16 6.89
N ALA A 19 28.12 23.64 6.43
CA ALA A 19 28.18 22.39 5.67
C ALA A 19 27.78 21.16 6.51
N THR A 20 28.00 21.18 7.84
CA THR A 20 27.55 20.08 8.71
C THR A 20 26.04 20.06 8.97
N ILE A 21 25.34 21.20 8.81
CA ILE A 21 23.89 21.28 9.09
C ILE A 21 23.07 20.69 7.93
N GLU A 22 23.56 20.76 6.68
CA GLU A 22 22.88 20.25 5.47
C GLU A 22 22.88 18.71 5.33
N LEU A 23 23.68 17.97 6.11
CA LEU A 23 23.77 16.50 5.98
C LEU A 23 22.75 15.70 6.82
N CYS A 24 21.91 16.36 7.61
CA CYS A 24 20.98 15.70 8.54
C CYS A 24 19.52 15.77 8.10
N HIS A 25 19.21 15.51 6.83
CA HIS A 25 17.84 15.14 6.42
C HIS A 25 17.63 13.62 6.58
N GLY A 26 17.92 13.10 7.78
CA GLY A 26 17.47 11.79 8.22
C GLY A 26 16.00 11.89 8.67
N LEU A 27 15.25 10.79 8.56
CA LEU A 27 13.85 10.69 9.00
C LEU A 27 13.60 11.48 10.29
N ASP A 28 12.56 12.31 10.28
CA ASP A 28 12.14 13.18 11.38
C ASP A 28 11.89 12.33 12.65
N LYS A 29 12.92 12.20 13.49
CA LYS A 29 12.91 11.43 14.76
C LYS A 29 11.78 11.87 15.70
N SER A 30 11.25 13.08 15.50
CA SER A 30 10.14 13.65 16.28
C SER A 30 8.83 12.88 16.18
N LYS A 31 8.71 11.91 15.24
CA LYS A 31 7.51 11.07 15.07
C LYS A 31 7.63 9.69 15.70
N ALA A 32 8.76 9.36 16.30
CA ALA A 32 8.92 8.12 17.05
C ALA A 32 8.07 8.16 18.33
N VAL A 33 7.29 7.11 18.57
CA VAL A 33 6.45 6.94 19.77
C VAL A 33 7.25 6.30 20.91
N GLY A 34 8.37 5.66 20.59
CA GLY A 34 9.27 5.03 21.57
C GLY A 34 10.17 3.97 20.94
N PRO A 35 11.01 3.29 21.73
CA PRO A 35 11.88 2.22 21.24
C PRO A 35 11.10 0.93 20.92
N CYS A 36 11.67 0.07 20.09
CA CYS A 36 11.11 -1.25 19.79
C CYS A 36 11.25 -2.21 20.98
N LEU A 37 10.25 -3.06 21.15
CA LEU A 37 10.26 -4.15 22.12
C LEU A 37 11.18 -5.28 21.66
N LYS A 38 11.56 -6.18 22.58
CA LYS A 38 12.36 -7.36 22.26
C LYS A 38 11.72 -8.15 21.11
N GLY A 39 12.48 -8.36 20.04
CA GLY A 39 12.00 -8.99 18.82
C GLY A 39 11.48 -8.04 17.73
N GLY A 40 11.77 -6.73 17.83
CA GLY A 40 11.40 -5.75 16.80
C GLY A 40 9.91 -5.45 16.75
N GLN A 41 9.21 -5.69 17.86
CA GLN A 41 7.76 -5.52 17.97
C GLN A 41 7.42 -4.14 18.51
N CYS A 42 6.28 -3.61 18.08
CA CYS A 42 5.72 -2.35 18.56
C CYS A 42 4.24 -2.56 18.92
N PRO A 43 3.64 -1.66 19.72
CA PRO A 43 2.21 -1.69 20.00
C PRO A 43 1.37 -1.78 18.70
N PRO A 44 0.13 -2.31 18.77
CA PRO A 44 -0.76 -2.36 17.61
C PRO A 44 -0.89 -0.96 16.97
N ALA A 45 -0.97 -0.96 15.64
CA ALA A 45 -0.91 0.25 14.80
C ALA A 45 0.46 0.99 14.75
N HIS A 46 1.56 0.39 15.19
CA HIS A 46 2.93 0.91 15.04
C HIS A 46 3.85 -0.10 14.35
N PHE A 47 4.96 0.34 13.79
CA PHE A 47 5.98 -0.53 13.19
C PHE A 47 7.38 -0.10 13.64
N CYS A 48 8.27 -1.08 13.78
CA CYS A 48 9.67 -0.86 14.12
C CYS A 48 10.46 -0.53 12.84
N ALA A 49 11.16 0.60 12.80
CA ALA A 49 11.99 0.99 11.68
C ALA A 49 13.19 1.83 12.11
N GLY A 50 14.19 1.92 11.24
CA GLY A 50 15.42 2.67 11.51
C GLY A 50 16.18 2.10 12.71
N ASP A 51 16.59 2.99 13.62
CA ASP A 51 17.45 2.74 14.79
C ASP A 51 16.72 2.11 16.00
N ASN A 52 15.88 1.09 15.78
CA ASN A 52 15.02 0.48 16.81
C ASN A 52 13.97 1.44 17.41
N GLU A 53 13.32 2.25 16.58
CA GLU A 53 12.23 3.12 17.01
C GLU A 53 10.88 2.72 16.39
N CYS A 54 9.82 2.86 17.18
CA CYS A 54 8.43 2.59 16.81
C CYS A 54 7.77 3.85 16.25
N TYR A 55 7.26 3.77 15.03
CA TYR A 55 6.57 4.87 14.35
C TYR A 55 5.07 4.58 14.18
N PRO A 56 4.18 5.59 14.28
CA PRO A 56 2.74 5.39 14.14
C PRO A 56 2.37 5.15 12.67
N LYS A 57 1.45 4.21 12.42
CA LYS A 57 0.96 3.90 11.06
C LYS A 57 0.01 4.96 10.47
N LYS A 58 -0.13 6.14 11.09
CA LYS A 58 -1.21 7.09 10.77
C LYS A 58 -0.92 7.96 9.53
N ALA A 59 -1.93 8.02 8.65
CA ALA A 59 -2.11 8.94 7.53
C ALA A 59 -1.30 8.71 6.23
N ALA A 60 -1.11 7.45 5.84
CA ALA A 60 -1.35 7.15 4.43
C ALA A 60 -2.83 6.77 4.30
N GLY A 61 -3.66 7.65 3.74
CA GLY A 61 -4.91 7.27 3.06
C GLY A 61 -4.65 6.35 1.84
N LYS A 62 -3.51 5.65 1.82
CA LYS A 62 -3.14 4.57 0.94
C LYS A 62 -2.77 3.41 1.85
N LYS A 63 -3.65 2.41 1.85
CA LYS A 63 -3.49 1.05 2.38
C LYS A 63 -2.03 0.74 2.73
N PHE A 64 -1.75 0.58 4.03
CA PHE A 64 -0.61 -0.18 4.52
C PHE A 64 -0.76 -1.61 3.96
N ALA A 65 -0.27 -1.81 2.74
CA ALA A 65 0.06 -3.12 2.24
C ALA A 65 1.10 -3.67 3.22
N ARG A 66 0.84 -4.86 3.78
CA ARG A 66 1.98 -5.72 4.11
C ARG A 66 2.86 -5.76 2.85
N ARG A 67 4.18 -5.79 3.01
CA ARG A 67 5.15 -5.83 1.92
C ARG A 67 5.11 -7.17 1.14
N ASP A 68 3.94 -7.79 1.01
CA ASP A 68 3.70 -9.08 0.35
C ASP A 68 2.37 -9.12 -0.43
N VAL A 69 1.71 -7.98 -0.73
CA VAL A 69 0.64 -7.96 -1.76
C VAL A 69 0.61 -6.63 -2.50
N PRO A 70 1.30 -6.49 -3.64
CA PRO A 70 0.97 -5.49 -4.62
C PRO A 70 -0.07 -6.05 -5.61
N GLN A 71 -1.10 -5.23 -5.80
CA GLN A 71 -2.10 -5.29 -6.85
C GLN A 71 -3.29 -6.22 -6.62
N LYS A 72 -4.43 -5.54 -6.55
CA LYS A 72 -5.82 -5.96 -6.32
C LYS A 72 -6.32 -7.17 -7.13
N ASP A 73 -5.51 -7.71 -8.03
CA ASP A 73 -5.84 -8.79 -8.92
C ASP A 73 -4.85 -9.98 -8.81
N ASN A 74 -3.74 -9.86 -8.09
CA ASN A 74 -2.78 -10.96 -7.88
C ASN A 74 -3.07 -11.72 -6.57
N ILE A 75 -3.18 -13.05 -6.63
CA ILE A 75 -3.46 -13.90 -5.45
C ILE A 75 -2.31 -14.81 -5.03
N GLY A 76 -1.20 -14.82 -5.76
CA GLY A 76 -0.04 -15.69 -5.49
C GLY A 76 0.65 -16.22 -6.75
N PRO A 77 1.69 -17.05 -6.59
CA PRO A 77 2.39 -17.67 -7.70
C PRO A 77 1.56 -18.75 -8.38
N CYS A 78 1.89 -19.07 -9.62
CA CYS A 78 1.27 -20.21 -10.31
C CYS A 78 1.74 -21.53 -9.71
N VAL A 79 0.84 -22.51 -9.59
CA VAL A 79 1.19 -23.86 -9.13
C VAL A 79 1.09 -24.78 -10.35
N ASN A 80 2.22 -25.30 -10.82
CA ASN A 80 2.31 -26.09 -12.06
C ASN A 80 1.70 -25.38 -13.29
N GLY A 81 1.87 -24.05 -13.39
CA GLY A 81 1.29 -23.25 -14.47
C GLY A 81 -0.23 -23.08 -14.41
N LEU A 82 -0.86 -23.50 -13.31
CA LEU A 82 -2.31 -23.41 -13.09
C LEU A 82 -2.63 -22.43 -11.97
N CYS A 83 -3.83 -21.84 -12.08
CA CYS A 83 -4.41 -20.93 -11.11
C CYS A 83 -5.84 -21.38 -10.76
N PRO A 84 -6.38 -20.94 -9.60
CA PRO A 84 -7.77 -21.18 -9.24
C PRO A 84 -8.76 -20.64 -10.28
N LYS A 85 -9.98 -21.17 -10.30
CA LYS A 85 -11.03 -20.76 -11.25
C LYS A 85 -11.24 -19.23 -11.22
N GLY A 86 -11.20 -18.60 -12.39
CA GLY A 86 -11.32 -17.14 -12.55
C GLY A 86 -10.00 -16.37 -12.48
N TYR A 87 -8.87 -17.08 -12.44
CA TYR A 87 -7.52 -16.52 -12.48
C TYR A 87 -6.72 -17.13 -13.64
N GLU A 88 -5.78 -16.36 -14.17
CA GLU A 88 -4.90 -16.75 -15.27
C GLU A 88 -3.44 -16.59 -14.83
N CYS A 89 -2.60 -17.56 -15.20
CA CYS A 89 -1.17 -17.53 -14.92
C CYS A 89 -0.48 -16.60 -15.93
N ARG A 90 0.16 -15.54 -15.43
CA ARG A 90 0.97 -14.62 -16.22
C ARG A 90 2.24 -14.32 -15.44
N ASP A 91 3.41 -14.39 -16.05
CA ASP A 91 4.69 -14.06 -15.40
C ASP A 91 4.86 -14.74 -14.02
N ASP A 92 4.61 -16.06 -13.95
CA ASP A 92 4.65 -16.89 -12.73
C ASP A 92 3.71 -16.47 -11.60
N ALA A 93 2.70 -15.65 -11.89
CA ALA A 93 1.73 -15.21 -10.90
C ALA A 93 0.27 -15.28 -11.39
N CYS A 94 -0.65 -15.54 -10.47
CA CYS A 94 -2.07 -15.71 -10.74
C CYS A 94 -2.79 -14.37 -10.68
N PHE A 95 -3.30 -13.92 -11.82
CA PHE A 95 -4.05 -12.67 -11.96
C PHE A 95 -5.53 -12.92 -12.19
N LYS A 96 -6.39 -12.13 -11.55
CA LYS A 96 -7.84 -12.19 -11.76
C LYS A 96 -8.13 -11.80 -13.20
N VAL A 97 -8.81 -12.68 -13.93
CA VAL A 97 -9.26 -12.38 -15.29
C VAL A 97 -10.29 -11.26 -15.16
N LYS A 98 -9.92 -10.06 -15.63
CA LYS A 98 -10.89 -8.97 -15.72
C LYS A 98 -11.91 -9.38 -16.76
N ALA A 99 -13.16 -9.44 -16.35
CA ALA A 99 -14.24 -9.65 -17.29
C ALA A 99 -14.19 -8.54 -18.36
N PRO A 100 -14.52 -8.86 -19.61
CA PRO A 100 -14.39 -7.93 -20.73
C PRO A 100 -15.10 -6.60 -20.43
N PRO A 101 -14.59 -5.47 -20.95
CA PRO A 101 -15.26 -4.18 -20.78
C PRO A 101 -16.69 -4.27 -21.32
N GLY A 102 -17.67 -4.15 -20.42
CA GLY A 102 -19.09 -4.38 -20.72
C GLY A 102 -19.73 -5.54 -19.94
N SER A 103 -18.95 -6.34 -19.20
CA SER A 103 -19.52 -7.34 -18.31
C SER A 103 -20.28 -6.66 -17.15
N PRO A 104 -21.54 -7.05 -16.87
CA PRO A 104 -22.28 -6.48 -15.76
C PRO A 104 -21.54 -6.75 -14.45
N LYS A 105 -21.31 -5.69 -13.68
CA LYS A 105 -20.63 -5.82 -12.39
C LYS A 105 -21.58 -6.50 -11.43
N SER A 106 -21.24 -7.70 -10.99
CA SER A 106 -22.03 -8.39 -9.98
C SER A 106 -22.05 -7.58 -8.68
N LEU A 107 -23.25 -7.34 -8.15
CA LEU A 107 -23.47 -6.67 -6.87
C LEU A 107 -23.12 -7.59 -5.70
N GLY A 108 -23.41 -8.89 -5.84
CA GLY A 108 -23.27 -9.90 -4.80
C GLY A 108 -23.99 -11.21 -5.16
N PRO A 109 -24.01 -12.21 -4.26
CA PRO A 109 -24.78 -13.43 -4.45
C PRO A 109 -26.29 -13.16 -4.36
N CYS A 110 -27.09 -14.03 -4.98
CA CYS A 110 -28.53 -13.98 -4.79
C CYS A 110 -28.91 -14.44 -3.37
N VAL A 111 -29.91 -13.78 -2.78
CA VAL A 111 -30.46 -14.20 -1.48
C VAL A 111 -31.89 -14.63 -1.72
N ASN A 112 -32.20 -15.91 -1.49
CA ASN A 112 -33.52 -16.49 -1.77
C ASN A 112 -34.01 -16.23 -3.22
N ASN A 113 -33.12 -16.33 -4.21
CA ASN A 113 -33.38 -16.02 -5.62
C ASN A 113 -33.86 -14.57 -5.87
N LYS A 114 -33.60 -13.66 -4.93
CA LYS A 114 -33.94 -12.23 -5.03
C LYS A 114 -32.68 -11.38 -4.97
N CYS A 115 -32.78 -10.24 -5.62
CA CYS A 115 -31.79 -9.18 -5.64
C CYS A 115 -32.48 -7.84 -5.33
N PRO A 116 -31.73 -6.79 -4.93
CA PRO A 116 -32.27 -5.45 -4.73
C PRO A 116 -32.90 -4.87 -6.01
N ASP A 117 -33.74 -3.84 -5.88
CA ASP A 117 -34.38 -3.19 -7.02
C ASP A 117 -33.36 -2.73 -8.08
N GLY A 118 -33.65 -3.02 -9.35
CA GLY A 118 -32.74 -2.76 -10.47
C GLY A 118 -31.71 -3.87 -10.74
N TYR A 119 -31.77 -5.00 -10.03
CA TYR A 119 -30.88 -6.14 -10.22
C TYR A 119 -31.67 -7.44 -10.42
N SER A 120 -31.16 -8.31 -11.29
CA SER A 120 -31.70 -9.64 -11.56
C SER A 120 -30.73 -10.72 -11.12
N CYS A 121 -31.26 -11.82 -10.58
CA CYS A 121 -30.47 -12.98 -10.18
C CYS A 121 -30.17 -13.85 -11.41
N ASP A 122 -28.90 -13.95 -11.78
CA ASP A 122 -28.44 -14.94 -12.75
C ASP A 122 -28.35 -16.31 -12.07
N GLN A 123 -29.12 -17.28 -12.54
CA GLN A 123 -29.17 -18.63 -11.96
C GLN A 123 -27.95 -19.48 -12.30
N SER A 124 -27.14 -19.09 -13.29
CA SER A 124 -25.93 -19.82 -13.68
C SER A 124 -24.78 -19.53 -12.72
N GLU A 125 -24.65 -18.26 -12.31
CA GLU A 125 -23.61 -17.80 -11.38
C GLU A 125 -24.10 -17.59 -9.94
N TYR A 126 -25.40 -17.69 -9.70
CA TYR A 126 -26.06 -17.37 -8.44
C TYR A 126 -25.70 -15.97 -7.92
N LYS A 127 -25.65 -15.01 -8.84
CA LYS A 127 -25.19 -13.63 -8.61
C LYS A 127 -26.19 -12.61 -9.12
N CYS A 128 -26.28 -11.49 -8.42
CA CYS A 128 -27.07 -10.33 -8.79
C CYS A 128 -26.31 -9.46 -9.79
N PHE A 129 -26.92 -9.19 -10.93
CA PHE A 129 -26.42 -8.30 -11.98
C PHE A 129 -27.42 -7.19 -12.26
N ALA A 130 -26.94 -5.99 -12.57
CA ALA A 130 -27.82 -4.89 -12.97
C ALA A 130 -28.46 -5.21 -14.33
N HIS A 131 -29.77 -4.98 -14.45
CA HIS A 131 -30.46 -4.98 -15.74
C HIS A 131 -30.45 -3.60 -16.37
#